data_AF-T0R5F9-F1
#
_entry.id   AF-T0R5F9-F1
#
_cell.length_a   1.000
_cell.length_b   1.000
_cell.length_c   1.000
_cell.angle_alpha   90.00
_cell.angle_beta   90.00
_cell.angle_gamma   90.00
#
_symmetry.space_group_name_H-M   'P 1'
#
loop_
_entity.id
_entity.type
_entity.pdbx_description
1 polymer ?
#
loop_
_entity_poly.entity_id
_entity_poly.type
_entity_poly.pdbx_seq_one_letter_code
_entity_poly.pdbx_strand_id
1 'polypeptide(L)'
;MVDYVVELVLAASDKAYTTTMVKPHKKKAPLLLKKRSRTHSQRWSSVLSTTPSPFFSVRVLAHHHVDIGFTTRAKFEPNKGHELHPGFFFGCERGYSYSEHEKKPFPKQRGKLVVTASFNHAAREISFEVNGQMLISPFCLVPTDAPLYPIVRLGEREASVEMTGGHWCEDV
;
A
#
# COMPACT_ATOMS: atom_id res chain seq x y z
N MET A 1 13.54 -23.53 4.21
CA MET A 1 12.94 -22.63 3.20
C MET A 1 11.45 -22.58 3.52
N VAL A 2 10.98 -21.49 4.12
CA VAL A 2 9.55 -21.32 4.44
C VAL A 2 9.11 -20.07 3.72
N ASP A 3 8.46 -20.25 2.57
CA ASP A 3 7.83 -19.16 1.84
C ASP A 3 6.59 -18.74 2.62
N TYR A 4 6.65 -17.59 3.29
CA TYR A 4 5.46 -16.96 3.83
C TYR A 4 4.74 -16.23 2.70
N VAL A 5 3.82 -16.93 2.03
CA VAL A 5 2.85 -16.29 1.13
C VAL A 5 1.82 -15.60 2.01
N VAL A 6 1.95 -14.29 2.18
CA VAL A 6 0.89 -13.48 2.80
C VAL A 6 -0.07 -13.05 1.70
N GLU A 7 -1.15 -13.81 1.51
CA GLU A 7 -2.26 -13.40 0.66
C GLU A 7 -3.14 -12.42 1.45
N LEU A 8 -3.15 -11.16 1.00
CA LEU A 8 -3.94 -10.11 1.62
C LEU A 8 -5.21 -9.86 0.81
N VAL A 9 -6.33 -10.38 1.32
CA VAL A 9 -7.67 -10.15 0.78
C VAL A 9 -8.45 -9.27 1.77
N LEU A 10 -8.92 -8.10 1.32
CA LEU A 10 -9.80 -7.25 2.12
C LEU A 10 -11.21 -7.87 2.18
N ALA A 11 -11.58 -8.46 3.32
CA ALA A 11 -12.96 -8.87 3.60
C ALA A 11 -13.76 -7.72 4.21
N ALA A 12 -14.89 -7.37 3.59
CA ALA A 12 -15.83 -6.38 4.13
C ALA A 12 -16.57 -6.92 5.36
N SER A 13 -16.38 -6.27 6.52
CA SER A 13 -17.20 -6.50 7.71
C SER A 13 -18.52 -5.71 7.59
N ASP A 14 -19.60 -6.38 7.18
CA ASP A 14 -20.97 -5.88 7.25
C ASP A 14 -21.80 -6.78 8.18
N LYS A 15 -21.97 -6.38 9.45
CA LYS A 15 -23.06 -6.87 10.31
C LYS A 15 -23.52 -5.78 11.28
N ALA A 16 -24.72 -5.25 11.03
CA ALA A 16 -25.72 -4.99 12.07
C ALA A 16 -27.12 -4.92 11.44
N TYR A 17 -27.99 -5.84 11.90
CA TYR A 17 -29.44 -5.93 11.71
C TYR A 17 -30.15 -4.66 12.27
N THR A 18 -31.38 -4.24 11.93
CA THR A 18 -32.67 -4.93 12.09
C THR A 18 -33.81 -4.12 11.43
N THR A 19 -34.84 -4.83 10.97
CA THR A 19 -36.11 -4.42 10.33
C THR A 19 -37.10 -3.68 11.25
N THR A 20 -37.85 -2.72 10.71
CA THR A 20 -39.32 -2.62 10.96
C THR A 20 -40.04 -1.89 9.81
N MET A 21 -41.14 -2.49 9.33
CA MET A 21 -41.99 -2.00 8.24
C MET A 21 -43.09 -1.07 8.76
N VAL A 22 -43.45 -0.02 8.01
CA VAL A 22 -44.83 0.51 7.91
C VAL A 22 -45.08 1.12 6.51
N LYS A 23 -46.18 0.73 5.86
CA LYS A 23 -46.85 1.41 4.72
C LYS A 23 -48.30 1.73 5.18
N PRO A 24 -49.14 2.55 4.50
CA PRO A 24 -48.93 3.44 3.35
C PRO A 24 -49.61 4.85 3.50
N HIS A 25 -49.61 5.61 2.39
CA HIS A 25 -50.58 6.64 1.93
C HIS A 25 -50.25 8.15 1.95
N LYS A 26 -50.32 8.70 0.72
CA LYS A 26 -50.82 10.03 0.27
C LYS A 26 -49.90 11.27 0.34
N LYS A 27 -49.54 11.71 -0.88
CA LYS A 27 -49.44 13.09 -1.44
C LYS A 27 -48.43 14.10 -0.85
N LYS A 28 -47.48 14.44 -1.74
CA LYS A 28 -46.82 15.74 -2.01
C LYS A 28 -46.00 16.44 -0.90
N ALA A 29 -44.69 16.26 -1.01
CA ALA A 29 -43.68 17.35 -1.02
C ALA A 29 -42.39 16.77 -1.64
N PRO A 30 -41.69 17.42 -2.59
CA PRO A 30 -40.31 17.04 -2.86
C PRO A 30 -39.48 17.56 -1.68
N LEU A 31 -39.39 16.74 -0.64
CA LEU A 31 -38.34 16.87 0.37
C LEU A 31 -37.01 16.87 -0.39
N LEU A 32 -36.22 17.92 -0.18
CA LEU A 32 -34.82 17.97 -0.61
C LEU A 32 -34.18 16.62 -0.31
N LEU A 33 -33.97 15.82 -1.36
CA LEU A 33 -33.08 14.68 -1.27
C LEU A 33 -31.69 15.29 -1.18
N LYS A 34 -31.30 15.59 0.06
CA LYS A 34 -29.91 15.77 0.44
C LYS A 34 -29.26 14.46 0.02
N LYS A 35 -28.67 14.43 -1.18
CA LYS A 35 -27.70 13.42 -1.56
C LYS A 35 -26.70 13.45 -0.43
N ARG A 36 -26.82 12.52 0.52
CA ARG A 36 -25.67 12.12 1.32
C ARG A 36 -24.70 11.66 0.25
N SER A 37 -23.71 12.52 -0.04
CA SER A 37 -22.48 12.01 -0.57
C SER A 37 -22.09 10.92 0.43
N ARG A 38 -22.28 9.66 0.03
CA ARG A 38 -21.39 8.64 0.51
C ARG A 38 -20.05 9.08 -0.04
N THR A 39 -19.37 9.95 0.69
CA THR A 39 -17.93 10.02 0.65
C THR A 39 -17.49 8.62 1.06
N HIS A 40 -17.47 7.71 0.08
CA HIS A 40 -16.52 6.63 0.09
C HIS A 40 -15.18 7.36 0.13
N SER A 41 -14.72 7.76 1.31
CA SER A 41 -13.30 7.95 1.49
C SER A 41 -12.72 6.62 1.04
N GLN A 42 -11.95 6.67 -0.04
CA GLN A 42 -11.19 5.52 -0.50
C GLN A 42 -10.27 5.17 0.68
N ARG A 43 -10.72 4.21 1.49
CA ARG A 43 -10.04 3.83 2.72
C ARG A 43 -8.88 2.95 2.28
N TRP A 44 -7.69 3.53 2.34
CA TRP A 44 -6.47 2.77 2.24
C TRP A 44 -6.40 1.78 3.39
N SER A 45 -5.97 0.57 3.08
CA SER A 45 -5.63 -0.46 4.08
C SER A 45 -4.15 -0.76 3.95
N SER A 46 -3.41 -0.71 5.04
CA SER A 46 -1.95 -0.87 5.04
C SER A 46 -1.56 -2.05 5.90
N VAL A 47 -0.59 -2.83 5.43
CA VAL A 47 -0.01 -3.95 6.18
C VAL A 47 1.48 -3.78 6.31
N LEU A 48 1.96 -3.90 7.54
CA LEU A 48 3.35 -3.87 7.91
C LEU A 48 3.85 -5.30 8.15
N SER A 49 5.06 -5.61 7.67
CA SER A 49 5.74 -6.83 8.06
C SER A 49 5.94 -6.92 9.58
N THR A 50 5.92 -8.13 10.12
CA THR A 50 6.21 -8.38 11.54
C THR A 50 7.68 -8.20 11.87
N THR A 51 8.57 -8.45 10.91
CA THR A 51 10.03 -8.32 11.02
C THR A 51 10.58 -7.25 10.08
N PRO A 52 11.66 -6.55 10.48
CA PRO A 52 12.37 -5.66 9.58
C PRO A 52 13.07 -6.48 8.49
N SER A 53 13.20 -5.90 7.30
CA SER A 53 13.94 -6.53 6.20
C SER A 53 14.57 -5.45 5.33
N PRO A 54 15.82 -5.62 4.87
CA PRO A 54 16.43 -4.71 3.91
C PRO A 54 15.94 -4.96 2.48
N PHE A 55 15.32 -6.11 2.17
CA PHE A 55 14.79 -6.35 0.84
C PHE A 55 13.52 -7.21 0.86
N PHE A 56 12.64 -6.97 -0.09
CA PHE A 56 11.47 -7.79 -0.33
C PHE A 56 10.93 -7.56 -1.75
N SER A 57 10.15 -8.52 -2.25
CA SER A 57 9.51 -8.41 -3.55
C SER A 57 8.00 -8.56 -3.42
N VAL A 58 7.27 -7.81 -4.24
CA VAL A 58 5.80 -7.84 -4.29
C VAL A 58 5.35 -8.08 -5.71
N ARG A 59 4.49 -9.07 -5.91
CA ARG A 59 3.78 -9.31 -7.17
C ARG A 59 2.44 -8.60 -7.14
N VAL A 60 2.14 -7.84 -8.19
CA VAL A 60 0.95 -6.98 -8.28
C VAL A 60 0.58 -6.71 -9.75
N LEU A 61 -0.67 -6.33 -10.03
CA LEU A 61 -1.05 -5.81 -11.34
C LEU A 61 -0.83 -4.29 -11.39
N ALA A 62 -0.24 -3.81 -12.49
CA ALA A 62 0.17 -2.40 -12.64
C ALA A 62 -0.97 -1.38 -12.52
N HIS A 63 -2.21 -1.79 -12.82
CA HIS A 63 -3.38 -0.91 -12.73
C HIS A 63 -3.94 -0.80 -11.32
N HIS A 64 -3.49 -1.65 -10.39
CA HIS A 64 -4.01 -1.61 -9.03
C HIS A 64 -3.49 -0.39 -8.26
N HIS A 65 -4.36 0.20 -7.46
CA HIS A 65 -4.01 1.28 -6.54
C HIS A 65 -3.25 0.73 -5.33
N VAL A 66 -1.95 0.46 -5.51
CA VAL A 66 -1.06 -0.12 -4.50
C VAL A 66 0.19 0.74 -4.33
N ASP A 67 0.57 0.98 -3.08
CA ASP A 67 1.87 1.55 -2.72
C ASP A 67 2.73 0.48 -2.02
N ILE A 68 3.98 0.30 -2.45
CA ILE A 68 4.91 -0.71 -1.94
C ILE A 68 6.16 -0.03 -1.42
N GLY A 69 6.63 -0.36 -0.21
CA GLY A 69 7.96 0.11 0.20
C GLY A 69 8.25 -0.07 1.68
N PHE A 70 8.86 0.94 2.29
CA PHE A 70 9.37 0.89 3.65
C PHE A 70 8.80 1.99 4.54
N THR A 71 8.55 1.65 5.80
CA THR A 71 8.30 2.63 6.87
C THR A 71 8.90 2.15 8.19
N THR A 72 8.78 2.95 9.25
CA THR A 72 9.16 2.54 10.59
C THR A 72 7.93 2.14 11.39
N ARG A 73 8.08 1.26 12.38
CA ARG A 73 6.97 0.83 13.25
C ARG A 73 6.30 2.01 13.95
N ALA A 74 7.07 3.02 14.36
CA ALA A 74 6.56 4.22 15.03
C ALA A 74 5.70 5.12 14.12
N LYS A 75 5.91 5.06 12.79
CA LYS A 75 5.20 5.87 11.80
C LYS A 75 4.09 5.11 11.07
N PHE A 76 3.86 3.84 11.41
CA PHE A 76 2.86 3.00 10.74
C PHE A 76 1.44 3.33 11.20
N GLU A 77 0.56 3.61 10.24
CA GLU A 77 -0.86 3.86 10.47
C GLU A 77 -1.71 2.98 9.51
N PRO A 78 -2.43 1.94 10.00
CA PRO A 78 -3.03 0.91 9.15
C PRO A 78 -4.11 1.43 8.19
N ASN A 79 -4.69 2.61 8.43
CA ASN A 79 -5.79 3.15 7.63
C ASN A 79 -5.61 4.64 7.26
N LYS A 80 -4.35 5.13 7.21
CA LYS A 80 -4.08 6.50 6.81
C LYS A 80 -4.52 6.74 5.36
N GLY A 81 -5.29 7.81 5.14
CA GLY A 81 -5.93 8.14 3.86
C GLY A 81 -4.96 8.49 2.72
N HIS A 82 -5.43 9.28 1.75
CA HIS A 82 -4.69 9.62 0.52
C HIS A 82 -3.44 10.48 0.74
N GLU A 83 -3.25 11.00 1.94
CA GLU A 83 -2.05 11.74 2.29
C GLU A 83 -0.81 10.87 2.10
N LEU A 84 0.32 11.53 1.80
CA LEU A 84 1.60 10.85 1.69
C LEU A 84 1.89 10.16 3.03
N HIS A 85 1.89 8.83 3.01
CA HIS A 85 2.21 8.06 4.20
C HIS A 85 3.70 8.26 4.50
N PRO A 86 4.08 8.44 5.77
CA PRO A 86 5.50 8.53 6.11
C PRO A 86 6.22 7.24 5.70
N GLY A 87 7.34 7.37 4.99
CA GLY A 87 8.11 6.26 4.46
C GLY A 87 8.61 6.52 3.05
N PHE A 88 8.94 5.45 2.34
CA PHE A 88 9.45 5.46 0.97
C PHE A 88 8.64 4.44 0.18
N PHE A 89 8.01 4.86 -0.91
CA PHE A 89 7.00 4.07 -1.60
C PHE A 89 7.16 4.14 -3.11
N PHE A 90 6.94 3.00 -3.76
CA PHE A 90 6.64 2.87 -5.18
C PHE A 90 5.13 2.80 -5.37
N GLY A 91 4.54 3.73 -6.12
CA GLY A 91 3.10 3.74 -6.40
C GLY A 91 2.78 3.13 -7.77
N CYS A 92 2.20 1.93 -7.81
CA CYS A 92 2.02 1.14 -9.03
C CYS A 92 1.24 1.88 -10.14
N GLU A 93 0.04 2.36 -9.83
CA GLU A 93 -0.78 3.12 -10.79
C GLU A 93 -0.29 4.57 -10.95
N ARG A 94 0.33 5.13 -9.91
CA ARG A 94 0.65 6.56 -9.79
C ARG A 94 1.69 7.03 -10.82
N GLY A 95 2.58 6.16 -11.27
CA GLY A 95 3.67 6.52 -12.18
C GLY A 95 4.79 7.32 -11.50
N TYR A 96 4.90 7.25 -10.17
CA TYR A 96 6.00 7.82 -9.42
C TYR A 96 6.23 7.06 -8.11
N SER A 97 7.46 7.13 -7.64
CA SER A 97 7.83 6.77 -6.28
C SER A 97 7.89 8.03 -5.43
N TYR A 98 7.70 7.91 -4.12
CA TYR A 98 7.66 9.06 -3.24
C TYR A 98 8.19 8.76 -1.84
N SER A 99 8.64 9.82 -1.19
CA SER A 99 8.81 9.92 0.25
C SER A 99 8.03 11.13 0.77
N GLU A 100 8.21 11.47 2.04
CA GLU A 100 7.64 12.69 2.62
C GLU A 100 8.18 13.97 1.96
N HIS A 101 9.40 13.94 1.43
CA HIS A 101 10.11 15.12 0.93
C HIS A 101 10.37 15.09 -0.58
N GLU A 102 10.18 13.95 -1.24
CA GLU A 102 10.61 13.76 -2.61
C GLU A 102 9.60 12.94 -3.42
N LYS A 103 9.47 13.24 -4.71
CA LYS A 103 8.73 12.43 -5.70
C LYS A 103 9.61 12.19 -6.92
N LYS A 104 9.66 10.94 -7.37
CA LYS A 104 10.47 10.47 -8.49
C LYS A 104 9.57 9.84 -9.56
N PRO A 105 9.27 10.56 -10.67
CA PRO A 105 8.44 10.02 -11.73
C PRO A 105 9.13 8.86 -12.44
N PHE A 106 8.33 7.90 -12.94
CA PHE A 106 8.80 6.80 -13.77
C PHE A 106 7.80 6.47 -14.88
N PRO A 107 8.24 5.82 -15.97
CA PRO A 107 7.31 5.37 -17.02
C PRO A 107 6.31 4.35 -16.46
N LYS A 108 5.00 4.61 -16.63
CA LYS A 108 3.95 3.69 -16.17
C LYS A 108 4.14 2.31 -16.80
N GLN A 109 4.16 1.30 -15.94
CA GLN A 109 4.28 -0.10 -16.34
C GLN A 109 2.89 -0.69 -16.65
N ARG A 110 2.85 -1.85 -17.31
CA ARG A 110 1.60 -2.55 -17.67
C ARG A 110 1.67 -4.02 -17.28
N GLY A 111 0.52 -4.63 -17.09
CA GLY A 111 0.41 -6.07 -16.82
C GLY A 111 0.85 -6.44 -15.40
N LYS A 112 1.46 -7.62 -15.26
CA LYS A 112 1.99 -8.12 -13.99
C LYS A 112 3.35 -7.49 -13.70
N LEU A 113 3.52 -6.99 -12.49
CA LEU A 113 4.75 -6.41 -11.99
C LEU A 113 5.30 -7.26 -10.85
N VAL A 114 6.61 -7.42 -10.83
CA VAL A 114 7.39 -7.82 -9.66
C VAL A 114 8.17 -6.59 -9.23
N VAL A 115 7.77 -5.98 -8.12
CA VAL A 115 8.47 -4.81 -7.56
C VAL A 115 9.38 -5.31 -6.45
N THR A 116 10.69 -5.14 -6.61
CA THR A 116 11.69 -5.41 -5.56
C THR A 116 12.10 -4.10 -4.94
N ALA A 117 11.87 -3.97 -3.63
CA ALA A 117 12.33 -2.83 -2.86
C ALA A 117 13.55 -3.25 -2.03
N SER A 118 14.61 -2.46 -2.09
CA SER A 118 15.88 -2.75 -1.45
C SER A 118 16.37 -1.54 -0.67
N PHE A 119 16.93 -1.79 0.51
CA PHE A 119 17.58 -0.81 1.37
C PHE A 119 19.05 -1.18 1.53
N ASN A 120 19.93 -0.35 0.97
CA ASN A 120 21.36 -0.44 1.16
C ASN A 120 21.75 0.37 2.41
N HIS A 121 22.05 -0.33 3.51
CA HIS A 121 22.40 0.31 4.77
C HIS A 121 23.71 1.11 4.69
N ALA A 122 24.71 0.64 3.94
CA ALA A 122 26.00 1.31 3.82
C ALA A 122 25.90 2.61 3.01
N ALA A 123 25.16 2.58 1.90
CA ALA A 123 24.91 3.77 1.07
C ALA A 123 23.81 4.68 1.63
N ARG A 124 23.01 4.18 2.58
CA ARG A 124 21.80 4.84 3.11
C ARG A 124 20.82 5.16 1.98
N GLU A 125 20.53 4.16 1.17
CA GLU A 125 19.73 4.29 -0.05
C GLU A 125 18.60 3.28 -0.12
N ILE A 126 17.41 3.73 -0.56
CA ILE A 126 16.30 2.84 -0.93
C ILE A 126 16.11 2.89 -2.44
N SER A 127 16.09 1.71 -3.07
CA SER A 127 15.87 1.55 -4.50
C SER A 127 14.66 0.65 -4.78
N PHE A 128 14.09 0.82 -5.98
CA PHE A 128 12.95 0.05 -6.45
C PHE A 128 13.23 -0.44 -7.86
N GLU A 129 13.20 -1.77 -8.02
CA GLU A 129 13.30 -2.44 -9.30
C GLU A 129 11.93 -2.98 -9.70
N VAL A 130 11.58 -2.87 -10.98
CA VAL A 130 10.35 -3.44 -11.53
C VAL A 130 10.71 -4.44 -12.62
N ASN A 131 10.31 -5.70 -12.45
CA ASN A 131 10.66 -6.79 -13.35
C ASN A 131 12.19 -6.88 -13.60
N GLY A 132 13.00 -6.63 -12.55
CA GLY A 132 14.47 -6.65 -12.60
C GLY A 132 15.12 -5.41 -13.22
N GLN A 133 14.35 -4.36 -13.51
CA GLN A 133 14.87 -3.11 -14.04
C GLN A 133 14.75 -1.97 -13.03
N MET A 134 15.87 -1.27 -12.80
CA MET A 134 15.89 -0.04 -12.01
C MET A 134 15.27 1.09 -12.83
N LEU A 135 14.08 1.56 -12.44
CA LEU A 135 13.36 2.60 -13.19
C LEU A 135 13.60 4.02 -12.67
N ILE A 136 14.17 4.15 -11.47
CA ILE A 136 14.35 5.43 -10.79
C ILE A 136 15.69 5.47 -10.05
N SER A 137 16.20 6.68 -9.81
CA SER A 137 17.33 6.85 -8.91
C SER A 137 16.93 6.50 -7.46
N PRO A 138 17.85 5.92 -6.65
CA PRO A 138 17.58 5.58 -5.26
C PRO A 138 17.22 6.81 -4.42
N PHE A 139 16.33 6.67 -3.43
CA PHE A 139 16.17 7.67 -2.37
C PHE A 139 17.43 7.65 -1.50
N CYS A 140 18.14 8.76 -1.42
CA CYS A 140 19.38 8.87 -0.64
C CYS A 140 19.12 9.42 0.76
N LEU A 141 20.15 9.37 1.62
CA LEU A 141 20.13 9.93 2.97
C LEU A 141 19.03 9.33 3.87
N VAL A 142 18.67 8.07 3.63
CA VAL A 142 17.67 7.36 4.42
C VAL A 142 18.12 7.33 5.89
N PRO A 143 17.25 7.71 6.84
CA PRO A 143 17.57 7.63 8.27
C PRO A 143 17.78 6.18 8.72
N THR A 144 18.75 5.96 9.60
CA THR A 144 19.15 4.64 10.13
C THR A 144 18.93 4.55 11.65
N ASP A 145 18.24 5.52 12.24
CA ASP A 145 17.92 5.61 13.67
C ASP A 145 16.85 4.58 14.09
N ALA A 146 16.06 4.08 13.13
CA ALA A 146 15.05 3.08 13.36
C ALA A 146 15.05 1.99 12.27
N PRO A 147 14.73 0.73 12.62
CA PRO A 147 14.62 -0.34 11.65
C PRO A 147 13.48 -0.09 10.66
N LEU A 148 13.74 -0.38 9.39
CA LEU A 148 12.77 -0.31 8.31
C LEU A 148 12.01 -1.64 8.17
N TYR A 149 10.71 -1.51 8.01
CA TYR A 149 9.79 -2.62 7.81
C TYR A 149 9.15 -2.53 6.44
N PRO A 150 9.11 -3.65 5.68
CA PRO A 150 8.28 -3.76 4.50
C PRO A 150 6.83 -3.38 4.80
N ILE A 151 6.24 -2.60 3.92
CA ILE A 151 4.84 -2.18 3.99
C ILE A 151 4.22 -2.22 2.59
N VAL A 152 2.96 -2.67 2.54
CA VAL A 152 2.10 -2.52 1.37
C VAL A 152 0.83 -1.79 1.77
N ARG A 153 0.40 -0.84 0.94
CA ARG A 153 -0.85 -0.09 1.09
C ARG A 153 -1.75 -0.38 -0.10
N LEU A 154 -3.01 -0.75 0.17
CA LEU A 154 -4.03 -1.08 -0.81
C LEU A 154 -5.09 0.02 -0.80
N GLY A 155 -5.29 0.68 -1.93
CA GLY A 155 -6.23 1.81 -2.12
C GLY A 155 -7.59 1.41 -2.71
N GLU A 156 -7.76 0.14 -3.10
CA GLU A 156 -8.99 -0.41 -3.67
C GLU A 156 -9.26 -1.83 -3.16
N ARG A 157 -10.52 -2.28 -3.28
CA ARG A 157 -10.98 -3.53 -2.64
C ARG A 157 -10.50 -4.78 -3.36
N GLU A 158 -10.38 -4.69 -4.68
CA GLU A 158 -10.05 -5.79 -5.56
C GLU A 158 -8.53 -5.98 -5.72
N ALA A 159 -7.72 -5.07 -5.18
CA ALA A 159 -6.28 -5.17 -5.20
C ALA A 159 -5.83 -6.37 -4.35
N SER A 160 -5.08 -7.26 -4.97
CA SER A 160 -4.38 -8.37 -4.31
C SER A 160 -2.89 -8.26 -4.61
N VAL A 161 -2.10 -8.66 -3.62
CA VAL A 161 -0.64 -8.68 -3.72
C VAL A 161 -0.11 -9.96 -3.11
N GLU A 162 1.01 -10.42 -3.64
CA GLU A 162 1.80 -11.49 -3.04
C GLU A 162 3.14 -10.89 -2.63
N MET A 163 3.44 -10.90 -1.33
CA MET A 163 4.71 -10.42 -0.81
C MET A 163 5.62 -11.61 -0.49
N THR A 164 6.86 -11.52 -0.93
CA THR A 164 7.92 -12.49 -0.65
C THR A 164 9.07 -11.79 0.06
N GLY A 165 9.45 -12.31 1.22
CA GLY A 165 10.51 -11.75 2.04
C GLY A 165 11.89 -12.24 1.60
N GLY A 166 12.87 -11.37 1.77
CA GLY A 166 14.27 -11.75 1.78
C GLY A 166 14.69 -12.28 3.14
N HIS A 167 15.08 -13.56 3.23
CA HIS A 167 15.85 -14.01 4.40
C HIS A 167 17.28 -13.49 4.28
N TRP A 168 17.81 -12.93 5.37
CA TRP A 168 19.24 -13.04 5.60
C TRP A 168 19.54 -14.53 5.72
N CYS A 169 20.40 -15.08 4.86
CA CYS A 169 21.27 -16.13 5.34
C CYS A 169 22.14 -15.46 6.40
N GLU A 170 21.89 -15.74 7.66
CA GLU A 170 22.96 -15.64 8.65
C GLU A 170 23.97 -16.72 8.21
N ASP A 171 25.03 -16.30 7.54
CA ASP A 171 26.13 -17.20 7.22
C ASP A 171 26.69 -17.77 8.53
N VAL A 172 26.90 -19.09 8.47
CA VAL A 172 27.30 -20.04 9.51
C VAL A 172 28.58 -19.64 10.24
#